data_AF-A0A819XXJ0-F1
#
_entry.id   AF-A0A819XXJ0-F1
#
_cell.length_a   1.000
_cell.length_b   1.000
_cell.length_c   1.000
_cell.angle_alpha   90.00
_cell.angle_beta   90.00
_cell.angle_gamma   90.00
#
_symmetry.space_group_name_H-M   'P 1'
#
loop_
_entity.id
_entity.type
_entity.pdbx_description
1 polymer ?
#
loop_
_entity_poly.entity_id
_entity_poly.type
_entity_poly.pdbx_seq_one_letter_code
_entity_poly.pdbx_strand_id
1 'polypeptide(L)'
;MDLRQLHSSQKEAMKKIMEFSGESNELDIDEWLTDLTNLFGLMKLKDEIKILETMGKLTGSALRWYQENLGSFTEWEDAEKALRDRFKEFTSYSQLMQDFIQIQQEENQSVTSFYE
;
A
#
# COMPACT_ATOMS: atom_id res chain seq x y z
N MET A 1 34.10 0.80 -1.03
CA MET A 1 32.98 0.53 -0.11
C MET A 1 32.83 -0.98 -0.02
N ASP A 2 32.92 -1.56 1.17
CA ASP A 2 32.90 -3.01 1.37
C ASP A 2 31.49 -3.56 1.05
N LEU A 3 31.40 -4.65 0.27
CA LEU A 3 30.14 -5.31 -0.08
C LEU A 3 29.34 -5.71 1.18
N ARG A 4 30.03 -6.05 2.27
CA ARG A 4 29.39 -6.38 3.56
C ARG A 4 28.72 -5.17 4.21
N GLN A 5 29.33 -3.99 4.09
CA GLN A 5 28.74 -2.75 4.61
C GLN A 5 27.52 -2.33 3.78
N LEU A 6 27.57 -2.49 2.46
CA LEU A 6 26.44 -2.21 1.58
C LEU A 6 25.23 -3.09 1.91
N HIS A 7 25.44 -4.40 2.06
CA HIS A 7 24.36 -5.33 2.46
C HIS A 7 23.77 -5.01 3.84
N SER A 8 24.60 -4.58 4.79
CA SER A 8 24.14 -4.16 6.12
C SER A 8 23.25 -2.91 6.03
N SER A 9 23.69 -1.88 5.31
CA SER A 9 22.92 -0.65 5.11
C SER A 9 21.59 -0.89 4.38
N GLN A 10 21.58 -1.79 3.39
CA GLN A 10 20.36 -2.16 2.67
C GLN A 10 19.33 -2.83 3.60
N LYS A 11 19.78 -3.80 4.39
CA LYS A 11 18.93 -4.49 5.36
C LYS A 11 18.35 -3.55 6.42
N GLU A 12 19.16 -2.62 6.92
CA GLU A 12 18.70 -1.62 7.90
C GLU A 12 17.71 -0.63 7.29
N ALA A 13 17.88 -0.23 6.02
CA ALA A 13 16.92 0.64 5.35
C ALA A 13 15.58 -0.09 5.11
N MET A 14 15.63 -1.37 4.72
CA MET A 14 14.42 -2.16 4.53
C MET A 14 13.62 -2.35 5.84
N LYS A 15 14.29 -2.49 6.99
CA LYS A 15 13.62 -2.54 8.31
C LYS A 15 12.78 -1.31 8.63
N LYS A 16 13.11 -0.14 8.07
CA LYS A 16 12.37 1.11 8.33
C LYS A 16 11.04 1.19 7.60
N ILE A 17 10.87 0.42 6.52
CA ILE A 17 9.59 0.30 5.84
C ILE A 17 8.63 -0.44 6.77
N MET A 18 7.46 0.16 7.02
CA MET A 18 6.40 -0.44 7.83
C MET A 18 5.87 -1.72 7.17
N GLU A 19 5.39 -2.64 8.00
CA GLU A 19 4.68 -3.83 7.53
C GLU A 19 3.27 -3.44 7.06
N PHE A 20 2.75 -4.14 6.07
CA PHE A 20 1.44 -3.88 5.48
C PHE A 20 0.50 -5.05 5.69
N SER A 21 -0.57 -4.83 6.46
CA SER A 21 -1.57 -5.82 6.84
C SER A 21 -2.71 -5.96 5.82
N GLY A 22 -2.93 -4.92 5.00
CA GLY A 22 -4.07 -4.82 4.09
C GLY A 22 -5.40 -4.46 4.77
N GLU A 23 -5.38 -4.07 6.05
CA GLU A 23 -6.57 -3.64 6.79
C GLU A 23 -6.81 -2.12 6.60
N SER A 24 -8.08 -1.73 6.43
CA SER A 24 -8.54 -0.45 5.86
C SER A 24 -8.11 0.83 6.59
N ASN A 25 -7.47 0.72 7.76
CA ASN A 25 -7.30 1.85 8.69
C ASN A 25 -5.84 2.13 9.09
N GLU A 26 -4.86 1.35 8.62
CA GLU A 26 -3.48 1.43 9.14
C GLU A 26 -2.51 2.14 8.19
N LEU A 27 -2.63 1.91 6.89
CA LEU A 27 -1.66 2.42 5.92
C LEU A 27 -2.26 2.51 4.51
N ASP A 28 -2.03 3.63 3.84
CA ASP A 28 -2.40 3.77 2.43
C ASP A 28 -1.46 2.94 1.54
N ILE A 29 -2.05 2.12 0.65
CA ILE A 29 -1.28 1.24 -0.23
C ILE A 29 -0.43 2.01 -1.24
N ASP A 30 -0.89 3.17 -1.73
CA ASP A 30 -0.16 3.98 -2.70
C ASP A 30 1.07 4.62 -2.02
N GLU A 31 0.93 5.13 -0.79
CA GLU A 31 2.05 5.66 0.01
C GLU A 31 3.08 4.57 0.32
N TRP A 32 2.62 3.40 0.76
CA TRP A 32 3.48 2.28 1.10
C TRP A 32 4.27 1.75 -0.10
N LEU A 33 3.60 1.54 -1.25
CA LEU A 33 4.25 1.11 -2.47
C LEU A 33 5.25 2.15 -2.98
N THR A 34 4.97 3.44 -2.78
CA THR A 34 5.88 4.54 -3.16
C THR A 34 7.18 4.48 -2.36
N ASP A 35 7.09 4.37 -1.02
CA ASP A 35 8.25 4.27 -0.15
C ASP A 35 9.12 3.04 -0.49
N LEU A 36 8.45 1.92 -0.72
CA LEU A 36 9.09 0.66 -1.07
C LEU A 36 9.81 0.75 -2.44
N THR A 37 9.13 1.28 -3.46
CA THR A 37 9.66 1.40 -4.84
C THR A 37 10.83 2.38 -4.90
N ASN A 38 10.74 3.49 -4.18
CA ASN A 38 11.85 4.44 -4.04
C ASN A 38 13.07 3.76 -3.42
N LEU A 39 12.86 2.97 -2.37
CA LEU A 39 13.94 2.23 -1.72
C LEU A 39 14.57 1.19 -2.64
N PHE A 40 13.76 0.45 -3.40
CA PHE A 40 14.24 -0.49 -4.41
C PHE A 40 15.07 0.17 -5.51
N GLY A 41 14.66 1.36 -5.96
CA GLY A 41 15.40 2.16 -6.94
C GLY A 41 16.79 2.58 -6.43
N LEU A 42 16.87 3.02 -5.17
CA LEU A 42 18.14 3.36 -4.51
C LEU A 42 19.06 2.14 -4.38
N MET A 43 18.51 0.96 -4.11
CA MET A 43 19.24 -0.29 -3.97
C MET A 43 19.57 -0.98 -5.30
N LYS A 44 18.94 -0.55 -6.40
CA LYS A 44 19.03 -1.17 -7.73
C LYS A 44 18.68 -2.67 -7.71
N LEU A 45 17.61 -3.02 -7.00
CA LEU A 45 17.16 -4.41 -6.90
C LEU A 45 16.57 -4.91 -8.23
N LYS A 46 16.74 -6.19 -8.50
CA LYS A 46 16.04 -6.90 -9.58
C LYS A 46 14.61 -7.23 -9.13
N ASP A 47 13.70 -7.39 -10.09
CA ASP A 47 12.28 -7.59 -9.81
C ASP A 47 11.98 -8.81 -8.94
N GLU A 48 12.66 -9.93 -9.18
CA GLU A 48 12.56 -11.13 -8.33
C GLU A 48 12.84 -10.82 -6.84
N ILE A 49 13.85 -9.98 -6.59
CA ILE A 49 14.23 -9.58 -5.24
C ILE A 49 13.23 -8.57 -4.68
N LYS A 50 12.73 -7.63 -5.49
CA LYS A 50 11.68 -6.69 -5.07
C LYS A 50 10.44 -7.44 -4.59
N ILE A 51 9.99 -8.42 -5.36
CA ILE A 51 8.83 -9.26 -5.04
C ILE A 51 9.08 -10.02 -3.72
N LEU A 52 10.26 -10.61 -3.55
CA LEU A 52 10.63 -11.32 -2.32
C LEU A 52 10.69 -10.40 -1.08
N GLU A 53 11.32 -9.22 -1.21
CA GLU A 53 11.41 -8.25 -0.11
C GLU A 53 10.01 -7.70 0.24
N THR A 54 9.15 -7.50 -0.76
CA THR A 54 7.75 -7.11 -0.57
C THR A 54 7.00 -8.16 0.24
N MET A 55 7.11 -9.44 -0.12
CA MET A 55 6.53 -10.54 0.65
C MET A 55 6.97 -10.50 2.12
N GLY A 56 8.24 -10.20 2.40
CA GLY A 56 8.77 -10.07 3.76
C GLY A 56 8.18 -8.92 4.58
N LYS A 57 7.45 -8.01 3.94
CA LYS A 57 6.78 -6.87 4.56
C LYS A 57 5.26 -6.98 4.61
N LEU A 58 4.69 -8.03 4.01
CA LEU A 58 3.25 -8.28 4.09
C LEU A 58 2.93 -9.06 5.37
N THR A 59 1.84 -8.68 6.02
CA THR A 59 1.26 -9.39 7.17
C THR A 59 -0.25 -9.55 6.99
N GLY A 60 -0.92 -10.18 7.94
CA GLY A 60 -2.39 -10.21 8.00
C GLY A 60 -3.07 -10.71 6.71
N SER A 61 -4.03 -9.92 6.23
CA SER A 61 -4.82 -10.23 5.03
C SER A 61 -4.00 -10.10 3.74
N ALA A 62 -3.05 -9.17 3.70
CA ALA A 62 -2.19 -8.95 2.54
C ALA A 62 -1.25 -10.12 2.28
N LEU A 63 -0.65 -10.68 3.34
CA LEU A 63 0.19 -11.86 3.20
C LEU A 63 -0.59 -13.08 2.72
N ARG A 64 -1.81 -13.31 3.24
CA ARG A 64 -2.66 -14.44 2.79
C ARG A 64 -2.99 -14.31 1.31
N TRP A 65 -3.43 -13.12 0.88
CA TRP A 65 -3.71 -12.88 -0.53
C TRP A 65 -2.47 -13.12 -1.40
N TYR A 66 -1.31 -12.62 -1.00
CA TYR A 66 -0.08 -12.85 -1.74
C TYR A 66 0.27 -14.34 -1.85
N GLN A 67 0.10 -15.11 -0.77
CA GLN A 67 0.34 -16.57 -0.74
C GLN A 67 -0.57 -17.36 -1.69
N GLU A 68 -1.82 -16.91 -1.86
CA GLU A 68 -2.78 -17.54 -2.78
C GLU A 68 -2.48 -17.22 -4.26
N ASN A 69 -1.75 -16.14 -4.53
CA ASN A 69 -1.44 -15.64 -5.87
C ASN A 69 0.05 -15.78 -6.24
N LEU A 70 0.84 -16.49 -5.41
CA LEU A 70 2.31 -16.51 -5.42
C LEU A 70 2.93 -17.09 -6.71
N GLY A 71 2.13 -17.71 -7.58
CA GLY A 71 2.60 -18.28 -8.85
C GLY A 71 2.56 -17.33 -10.06
N SER A 72 1.96 -16.15 -9.97
CA SER A 72 1.62 -15.35 -11.16
C SER A 72 2.54 -14.18 -11.48
N PHE A 73 3.38 -13.72 -10.54
CA PHE A 73 4.17 -12.50 -10.73
C PHE A 73 5.66 -12.79 -10.91
N THR A 74 6.21 -12.32 -12.02
CA THR A 74 7.66 -12.36 -12.32
C THR A 74 8.23 -10.96 -12.58
N GLU A 75 7.38 -10.02 -12.98
CA GLU A 75 7.70 -8.62 -13.18
C GLU A 75 7.20 -7.80 -11.99
N TRP A 76 8.02 -6.84 -11.54
CA TRP A 76 7.65 -5.99 -10.40
C TRP A 76 6.41 -5.15 -10.70
N GLU A 77 6.31 -4.63 -11.93
CA GLU A 77 5.20 -3.77 -12.35
C GLU A 77 3.85 -4.49 -12.22
N ASP A 78 3.78 -5.77 -12.61
CA ASP A 78 2.57 -6.58 -12.47
C ASP A 78 2.23 -6.84 -11.00
N ALA A 79 3.22 -7.14 -10.17
CA ALA A 79 3.04 -7.37 -8.73
C ALA A 79 2.56 -6.10 -8.01
N GLU A 80 3.18 -4.95 -8.32
CA GLU A 80 2.82 -3.65 -7.77
C GLU A 80 1.38 -3.29 -8.14
N LYS A 81 1.03 -3.45 -9.42
CA LYS A 81 -0.31 -3.17 -9.92
C LYS A 81 -1.35 -4.07 -9.25
N ALA A 82 -1.08 -5.37 -9.11
CA ALA A 82 -2.01 -6.29 -8.50
C ALA A 82 -2.21 -6.03 -6.99
N LEU A 83 -1.14 -5.70 -6.26
CA LEU A 83 -1.22 -5.28 -4.87
C LEU A 83 -2.06 -4.00 -4.72
N ARG A 84 -1.80 -3.01 -5.58
CA ARG A 84 -2.56 -1.77 -5.64
C ARG A 84 -4.03 -2.06 -5.91
N ASP A 85 -4.36 -2.73 -7.01
CA ASP A 85 -5.75 -3.03 -7.39
C ASP A 85 -6.50 -3.82 -6.30
N ARG A 86 -5.81 -4.68 -5.54
CA ARG A 86 -6.39 -5.45 -4.46
C ARG A 86 -6.69 -4.63 -3.21
N PHE A 87 -5.72 -3.84 -2.74
CA PHE A 87 -5.78 -3.18 -1.42
C PHE A 87 -6.11 -1.70 -1.49
N LYS A 88 -6.29 -1.16 -2.69
CA LYS A 88 -6.73 0.22 -2.92
C LYS A 88 -8.23 0.44 -2.66
N GLU A 89 -8.97 -0.55 -2.14
CA GLU A 89 -10.45 -0.55 -2.12
C GLU A 89 -11.05 0.83 -1.82
N PHE A 90 -11.64 1.42 -2.88
CA PHE A 90 -12.57 2.54 -2.93
C PHE A 90 -12.52 3.54 -1.77
N THR A 91 -11.34 3.99 -1.36
CA THR A 91 -11.18 5.10 -0.40
C THR A 91 -11.97 6.34 -0.85
N SER A 92 -12.28 6.42 -2.14
CA SER A 92 -13.22 7.39 -2.69
C SER A 92 -14.70 6.98 -2.50
N TYR A 93 -15.22 5.88 -3.04
CA TYR A 93 -16.67 5.72 -3.16
C TYR A 93 -17.40 5.23 -1.89
N SER A 94 -16.83 4.29 -1.13
CA SER A 94 -17.50 3.80 0.08
C SER A 94 -17.44 4.82 1.21
N GLN A 95 -16.30 5.50 1.39
CA GLN A 95 -16.13 6.57 2.36
C GLN A 95 -16.94 7.81 1.97
N LEU A 96 -16.91 8.26 0.71
CA LEU A 96 -17.77 9.36 0.25
C LEU A 96 -19.25 9.02 0.36
N MET A 97 -19.66 7.76 0.13
CA MET A 97 -21.07 7.38 0.26
C MET A 97 -21.51 7.27 1.72
N GLN A 98 -20.63 6.83 2.62
CA GLN A 98 -20.88 6.90 4.07
C GLN A 98 -20.98 8.35 4.53
N ASP A 99 -20.06 9.22 4.12
CA ASP A 99 -20.09 10.65 4.41
C ASP A 99 -21.35 11.32 3.81
N PHE A 100 -21.74 10.97 2.57
CA PHE A 100 -22.95 11.48 1.91
C PHE A 100 -24.23 11.03 2.60
N ILE A 101 -24.31 9.79 3.09
CA ILE A 101 -25.46 9.28 3.85
C ILE A 101 -25.56 9.97 5.22
N GLN A 102 -24.43 10.38 5.80
CA GLN A 102 -24.35 11.08 7.08
C GLN A 102 -24.73 12.57 6.98
N ILE A 103 -24.59 13.18 5.79
CA ILE A 103 -24.95 14.57 5.53
C ILE A 103 -26.48 14.66 5.33
N GLN A 104 -27.20 14.96 6.41
CA GLN A 104 -28.61 15.33 6.39
C GLN A 104 -28.72 16.82 6.73
N GLN A 105 -29.56 17.54 6.00
CA GLN A 105 -29.89 18.93 6.36
C GLN A 105 -30.58 18.93 7.72
N GLU A 106 -30.03 19.64 8.70
CA GLU A 106 -30.68 19.81 10.01
C GLU A 106 -31.95 20.67 9.85
N GLU A 107 -32.97 20.47 10.70
CA GLU A 107 -34.28 21.15 10.61
C GLU A 107 -34.19 22.69 10.60
N ASN A 108 -33.09 23.25 11.09
CA ASN A 108 -32.82 24.68 11.22
C ASN A 108 -31.77 25.21 10.21
N GLN A 109 -31.27 24.38 9.29
CA GLN A 109 -30.34 24.81 8.25
C GLN A 109 -31.12 25.23 7.00
N SER A 110 -30.77 26.37 6.39
CA SER A 110 -31.38 26.77 5.11
C SER A 110 -30.81 25.94 3.96
N VAL A 111 -31.59 25.73 2.90
CA VAL A 111 -31.14 24.97 1.72
C VAL A 111 -29.91 25.60 1.10
N THR A 112 -29.84 26.94 1.04
CA THR A 112 -28.69 27.66 0.50
C THR A 112 -27.42 27.43 1.32
N SER A 113 -27.52 27.40 2.65
CA SER A 113 -26.38 27.14 3.55
C SER A 113 -25.97 25.66 3.65
N PHE A 114 -26.70 24.75 3.02
CA PHE A 114 -26.37 23.31 2.99
C PHE A 114 -25.55 22.94 1.74
N TYR A 115 -25.66 23.73 0.66
CA TYR A 115 -24.95 23.51 -0.60
C TYR A 115 -23.79 24.50 -0.85
N GLU A 116 -23.54 25.44 0.06
CA GLU A 116 -22.36 26.35 0.09
C GLU A 116 -21.24 25.79 0.95
#